data_AF-A0A7W2JKA2-F1
#
_entry.id   AF-A0A7W2JKA2-F1
#
_cell.length_a   1.000
_cell.length_b   1.000
_cell.length_c   1.000
_cell.angle_alpha   90.00
_cell.angle_beta   90.00
_cell.angle_gamma   90.00
#
_symmetry.space_group_name_H-M   'P 1'
#
loop_
_entity.id
_entity.type
_entity.pdbx_description
1 polymer ?
#
loop_
_entity_poly.entity_id
_entity_poly.type
_entity_poly.pdbx_seq_one_letter_code
_entity_poly.pdbx_strand_id
1 'polypeptide(L)'
;MRALEEIVTEFFQGWDGKHISEPAFGALRELAKDGRFDQMTTLLEACVELHGRVAMGFVLDHLPGVLLNNYVYGQAEASATIVENYWRDEDVATTIRDAALKPGKLSVVVPKILSDLGKMAESSR
;
A
#
# COMPACT_ATOMS: atom_id res chain seq x y z
N MET A 1 0.79 -8.02 16.81
CA MET A 1 0.89 -8.30 15.37
C MET A 1 0.14 -9.58 15.11
N ARG A 2 -0.91 -9.58 14.27
CA ARG A 2 -1.66 -10.80 13.94
C ARG A 2 -0.91 -11.64 12.92
N ALA A 3 -1.20 -12.94 12.92
CA ALA A 3 -0.65 -13.88 11.96
C ALA A 3 -1.20 -13.58 10.54
N LEU A 4 -0.41 -13.85 9.50
CA LEU A 4 -0.81 -13.56 8.12
C LEU A 4 -2.05 -14.39 7.72
N GLU A 5 -2.15 -15.60 8.23
CA GLU A 5 -3.25 -16.54 7.99
C GLU A 5 -4.59 -15.99 8.48
N GLU A 6 -4.60 -15.27 9.61
CA GLU A 6 -5.80 -14.61 10.13
C GLU A 6 -6.23 -13.45 9.23
N ILE A 7 -5.26 -12.64 8.79
CA ILE A 7 -5.46 -11.50 7.89
C ILE A 7 -6.03 -11.96 6.54
N VAL A 8 -5.48 -13.04 5.99
CA VAL A 8 -5.94 -13.66 4.74
C VAL A 8 -7.37 -14.18 4.89
N THR A 9 -7.68 -14.86 5.99
CA THR A 9 -9.03 -15.40 6.24
C THR A 9 -10.06 -14.28 6.30
N GLU A 10 -9.75 -13.19 6.99
CA GLU A 10 -10.61 -12.03 7.11
C GLU A 10 -10.75 -11.26 5.79
N PHE A 11 -9.68 -11.12 5.00
CA PHE A 11 -9.69 -10.45 3.71
C PHE A 11 -10.75 -11.02 2.76
N PHE A 12 -10.90 -12.35 2.72
CA PHE A 12 -11.87 -13.01 1.85
C PHE A 12 -13.30 -13.02 2.39
N GLN A 13 -13.54 -12.51 3.61
CA GLN A 13 -14.91 -12.41 4.14
C GLN A 13 -15.69 -11.33 3.38
N GLY A 14 -16.76 -11.76 2.71
CA GLY A 14 -17.70 -10.86 2.03
C GLY A 14 -17.18 -10.26 0.72
N TRP A 15 -16.10 -10.80 0.14
CA TRP A 15 -15.62 -10.38 -1.19
C TRP A 15 -16.55 -10.91 -2.30
N ASP A 16 -17.22 -10.01 -3.01
CA ASP A 16 -18.15 -10.35 -4.10
C ASP A 16 -17.53 -10.24 -5.51
N GLY A 17 -16.23 -9.91 -5.58
CA GLY A 17 -15.51 -9.69 -6.85
C GLY A 17 -15.83 -8.37 -7.55
N LYS A 18 -16.69 -7.53 -6.97
CA LYS A 18 -17.11 -6.23 -7.53
C LYS A 18 -16.71 -5.06 -6.63
N HIS A 19 -16.72 -5.26 -5.32
CA HIS A 19 -16.28 -4.29 -4.33
C HIS A 19 -15.31 -4.95 -3.34
N ILE A 20 -14.37 -4.16 -2.85
CA ILE A 20 -13.59 -4.55 -1.68
C ILE A 20 -14.48 -4.47 -0.44
N SER A 21 -14.46 -5.52 0.36
CA SER A 21 -15.14 -5.53 1.66
C SER A 21 -14.31 -4.75 2.68
N GLU A 22 -14.94 -4.18 3.71
CA GLU A 22 -14.20 -3.54 4.81
C GLU A 22 -13.16 -4.49 5.46
N PRO A 23 -13.42 -5.80 5.65
CA PRO A 23 -12.40 -6.77 6.06
C PRO A 23 -11.13 -6.76 5.19
N ALA A 24 -11.28 -6.72 3.87
CA ALA A 24 -10.15 -6.66 2.94
C ALA A 24 -9.36 -5.35 3.06
N PHE A 25 -10.04 -4.22 3.27
CA PHE A 25 -9.35 -2.97 3.59
C PHE A 25 -8.64 -3.01 4.94
N GLY A 26 -9.29 -3.56 5.98
CA GLY A 26 -8.71 -3.68 7.31
C GLY A 26 -7.39 -4.46 7.30
N ALA A 27 -7.37 -5.60 6.60
CA ALA A 27 -6.18 -6.40 6.38
C ALA A 27 -5.02 -5.60 5.75
N LEU A 28 -5.29 -4.87 4.66
CA LEU A 28 -4.26 -4.05 4.00
C LEU A 28 -3.78 -2.89 4.88
N ARG A 29 -4.68 -2.24 5.63
CA ARG A 29 -4.32 -1.16 6.57
C ARG A 29 -3.42 -1.68 7.68
N GLU A 30 -3.72 -2.86 8.23
CA GLU A 30 -2.89 -3.49 9.27
C GLU A 30 -1.48 -3.80 8.75
N LEU A 31 -1.38 -4.47 7.59
CA LEU A 31 -0.08 -4.77 6.98
C LEU A 31 0.71 -3.50 6.64
N ALA A 32 0.04 -2.47 6.12
CA ALA A 32 0.66 -1.19 5.81
C ALA A 32 1.20 -0.50 7.07
N LYS A 33 0.39 -0.42 8.14
CA LYS A 33 0.78 0.22 9.40
C LYS A 33 2.03 -0.40 10.01
N ASP A 34 2.16 -1.72 9.92
CA ASP A 34 3.30 -2.46 10.44
C ASP A 34 4.49 -2.53 9.46
N GLY A 35 4.40 -1.90 8.28
CA GLY A 35 5.45 -1.93 7.25
C GLY A 35 5.67 -3.32 6.64
N ARG A 36 4.67 -4.21 6.72
CA ARG A 36 4.74 -5.63 6.29
C ARG A 36 4.56 -5.77 4.78
N PHE A 37 5.38 -5.07 4.00
CA PHE A 37 5.20 -4.91 2.55
C PHE A 37 5.28 -6.21 1.76
N ASP A 38 6.23 -7.08 2.10
CA ASP A 38 6.38 -8.36 1.40
C ASP A 38 5.14 -9.25 1.58
N GLN A 39 4.57 -9.26 2.79
CA GLN A 39 3.35 -10.00 3.08
C GLN A 39 2.12 -9.37 2.42
N MET A 40 2.12 -8.05 2.26
CA MET A 40 1.11 -7.35 1.47
C MET A 40 1.19 -7.76 -0.01
N THR A 41 2.39 -7.86 -0.58
CA THR A 41 2.58 -8.41 -1.94
C THR A 41 2.08 -9.85 -2.03
N THR A 42 2.46 -10.74 -1.09
CA THR A 42 2.01 -12.13 -1.08
C THR A 42 0.48 -12.25 -1.00
N LEU A 43 -0.18 -11.44 -0.16
CA LEU A 43 -1.64 -11.40 -0.07
C LEU A 43 -2.26 -10.99 -1.41
N LEU A 44 -1.75 -9.93 -2.03
CA LEU A 44 -2.27 -9.42 -3.29
C LEU A 44 -2.06 -10.40 -4.45
N GLU A 45 -0.91 -11.08 -4.50
CA GLU A 45 -0.63 -12.14 -5.48
C GLU A 45 -1.61 -13.31 -5.33
N ALA A 46 -1.82 -13.81 -4.11
CA ALA A 46 -2.79 -14.87 -3.85
C ALA A 46 -4.22 -14.48 -4.28
N CYS A 47 -4.62 -13.23 -4.05
CA CYS A 47 -5.92 -12.73 -4.49
C CYS A 47 -6.03 -12.67 -6.03
N VAL A 48 -4.95 -12.26 -6.72
CA VAL A 48 -4.90 -12.26 -8.18
C VAL A 48 -4.96 -13.67 -8.74
N GLU A 49 -4.29 -14.64 -8.11
CA GLU A 49 -4.35 -16.06 -8.51
C GLU A 49 -5.78 -16.63 -8.37
N LEU A 50 -6.49 -16.28 -7.29
CA LEU A 50 -7.83 -16.80 -7.00
C LEU A 50 -8.95 -16.14 -7.81
N HIS A 51 -8.86 -14.83 -8.05
CA HIS A 51 -9.96 -14.04 -8.62
C HIS A 51 -9.63 -13.37 -9.96
N GLY A 52 -8.38 -13.44 -10.39
CA GLY A 52 -7.89 -12.77 -11.58
C GLY A 52 -7.58 -11.29 -11.34
N ARG A 53 -6.62 -10.77 -12.12
CA ARG A 53 -6.13 -9.39 -11.99
C ARG A 53 -7.23 -8.34 -12.19
N VAL A 54 -8.19 -8.60 -13.07
CA VAL A 54 -9.29 -7.66 -13.38
C VAL A 54 -10.18 -7.45 -12.15
N ALA A 55 -10.54 -8.51 -11.43
CA ALA A 55 -11.34 -8.43 -10.21
C ALA A 55 -10.59 -7.68 -9.09
N MET A 56 -9.26 -7.76 -9.10
CA MET A 56 -8.38 -7.07 -8.14
C MET A 56 -8.07 -5.62 -8.49
N GLY A 57 -8.52 -5.12 -9.65
CA GLY A 57 -8.27 -3.74 -10.08
C GLY A 57 -8.66 -2.71 -9.02
N PHE A 58 -9.82 -2.88 -8.40
CA PHE A 58 -10.31 -1.99 -7.35
C PHE A 58 -9.38 -1.94 -6.12
N VAL A 59 -8.90 -3.10 -5.65
CA VAL A 59 -7.96 -3.16 -4.51
C VAL A 59 -6.65 -2.47 -4.86
N LEU A 60 -6.11 -2.76 -6.05
CA LEU A 60 -4.85 -2.19 -6.50
C LEU A 60 -4.96 -0.66 -6.61
N ASP A 61 -6.10 -0.13 -7.07
CA ASP A 61 -6.33 1.31 -7.17
C ASP A 61 -6.36 2.02 -5.81
N HIS A 62 -6.77 1.33 -4.73
CA HIS A 62 -6.79 1.93 -3.40
C HIS A 62 -5.49 1.72 -2.62
N LEU A 63 -4.64 0.78 -3.03
CA LEU A 63 -3.40 0.47 -2.33
C LEU A 63 -2.49 1.69 -2.09
N PRO A 64 -2.29 2.61 -3.06
CA PRO A 64 -1.53 3.83 -2.80
C PRO A 64 -2.10 4.68 -1.66
N GLY A 65 -3.43 4.83 -1.61
CA GLY A 65 -4.10 5.55 -0.54
C GLY A 65 -3.98 4.85 0.81
N VAL A 66 -4.01 3.51 0.83
CA VAL A 66 -3.78 2.73 2.05
C VAL A 66 -2.36 2.97 2.58
N LEU A 67 -1.34 2.86 1.74
CA LEU A 67 0.05 3.09 2.12
C LEU A 67 0.31 4.54 2.54
N LEU A 68 -0.25 5.51 1.82
CA LEU A 68 -0.14 6.93 2.15
C LEU A 68 -0.66 7.21 3.57
N ASN A 69 -1.89 6.79 3.84
CA ASN A 69 -2.59 7.12 5.09
C ASN A 69 -2.12 6.31 6.30
N ASN A 70 -1.66 5.07 6.10
CA ASN A 70 -1.36 4.16 7.22
C ASN A 70 0.14 3.99 7.47
N TYR A 71 0.99 4.41 6.53
CA TYR A 71 2.44 4.31 6.69
C TYR A 71 3.15 5.64 6.40
N VAL A 72 3.00 6.21 5.20
CA VAL A 72 3.82 7.35 4.75
C VAL A 72 3.64 8.56 5.67
N TYR A 73 2.42 9.01 5.95
CA TYR A 73 2.21 10.16 6.85
C TYR A 73 2.78 9.96 8.26
N GLY A 74 2.82 8.71 8.74
CA GLY A 74 3.35 8.41 10.07
C GLY A 74 4.87 8.26 10.13
N GLN A 75 5.52 8.03 8.99
CA GLN A 75 6.96 7.75 8.90
C GLN A 75 7.74 8.85 8.19
N ALA A 76 7.08 9.70 7.40
CA ALA A 76 7.74 10.79 6.69
C ALA A 76 8.15 11.89 7.67
N GLU A 77 9.44 12.24 7.66
CA GLU A 77 9.97 13.41 8.37
C GLU A 77 9.71 14.71 7.55
N ALA A 78 8.52 14.84 6.98
CA ALA A 78 8.11 15.94 6.11
C ALA A 78 6.73 16.48 6.52
N SER A 79 6.46 17.76 6.22
CA SER A 79 5.13 18.34 6.45
C SER A 79 4.09 17.72 5.51
N ALA A 80 2.82 17.74 5.90
CA ALA A 80 1.72 17.24 5.07
C ALA A 80 1.72 17.89 3.66
N THR A 81 2.00 19.20 3.58
CA THR A 81 2.10 19.91 2.30
C THR A 81 3.20 19.38 1.40
N ILE A 82 4.36 18.99 1.94
CA ILE A 82 5.45 18.38 1.15
C ILE A 82 5.02 17.00 0.65
N VAL A 83 4.39 16.20 1.52
CA VAL A 83 3.87 14.88 1.15
C VAL A 83 2.84 14.99 0.03
N GLU A 84 1.87 15.91 0.15
CA GLU A 84 0.85 16.15 -0.86
C GLU A 84 1.43 16.64 -2.19
N ASN A 85 2.40 17.55 -2.14
CA ASN A 85 3.09 18.02 -3.35
C ASN A 85 3.86 16.89 -4.04
N TYR A 86 4.64 16.11 -3.29
CA TYR A 86 5.34 14.93 -3.83
C TYR A 86 4.35 13.94 -4.47
N TRP A 87 3.21 13.69 -3.83
CA TRP A 87 2.19 12.77 -4.34
C TRP A 87 1.49 13.27 -5.61
N ARG A 88 1.43 14.58 -5.81
CA ARG A 88 0.85 15.20 -7.01
C ARG A 88 1.86 15.25 -8.16
N ASP A 89 3.10 15.58 -7.84
CA ASP A 89 4.12 15.91 -8.83
C ASP A 89 4.82 14.64 -9.35
N GLU A 90 4.97 13.62 -8.49
CA GLU A 90 5.46 12.29 -8.85
C GLU A 90 4.28 11.34 -9.09
N ASP A 91 4.38 10.44 -10.07
CA ASP A 91 3.38 9.38 -10.28
C ASP A 91 3.55 8.24 -9.25
N VAL A 92 3.49 8.60 -7.97
CA VAL A 92 3.72 7.72 -6.82
C VAL A 92 2.66 6.63 -6.77
N ALA A 93 1.41 6.99 -7.09
CA ALA A 93 0.30 6.04 -7.10
C ALA A 93 0.52 4.90 -8.10
N THR A 94 0.94 5.22 -9.33
CA THR A 94 1.27 4.19 -10.33
C THR A 94 2.50 3.39 -9.92
N THR A 95 3.54 4.05 -9.39
CA THR A 95 4.76 3.37 -8.93
C THR A 95 4.45 2.34 -7.84
N ILE A 96 3.59 2.67 -6.88
CA ILE A 96 3.15 1.74 -5.83
C ILE A 96 2.35 0.57 -6.43
N ARG A 97 1.38 0.86 -7.32
CA ARG A 97 0.57 -0.18 -7.98
C ARG A 97 1.43 -1.17 -8.76
N ASP A 98 2.42 -0.67 -9.48
CA ASP A 98 3.33 -1.49 -10.28
C ASP A 98 4.30 -2.33 -9.44
N ALA A 99 4.57 -1.89 -8.21
CA ALA A 99 5.39 -2.61 -7.25
C ALA A 99 4.57 -3.63 -6.45
N ALA A 100 3.27 -3.41 -6.28
CA ALA A 100 2.39 -4.20 -5.41
C ALA A 100 2.39 -5.71 -5.70
N LEU A 101 2.45 -6.06 -6.98
CA LEU A 101 2.43 -7.44 -7.48
C LEU A 101 3.82 -7.93 -7.94
N LYS A 102 4.88 -7.36 -7.38
CA LYS A 102 6.26 -7.75 -7.67
C LYS A 102 6.99 -8.01 -6.35
N PRO A 103 7.42 -9.26 -6.07
CA PRO A 103 8.06 -9.60 -4.81
C PRO A 103 9.23 -8.66 -4.47
N GLY A 104 9.22 -8.15 -3.24
CA GLY A 104 10.23 -7.24 -2.70
C GLY A 104 10.22 -5.81 -3.26
N LYS A 105 9.38 -5.47 -4.26
CA LYS A 105 9.41 -4.13 -4.87
C LYS A 105 8.80 -3.06 -3.99
N LEU A 106 7.74 -3.36 -3.24
CA LEU A 106 7.20 -2.40 -2.26
C LEU A 106 8.23 -2.05 -1.19
N SER A 107 9.00 -3.04 -0.73
CA SER A 107 10.10 -2.88 0.23
C SER A 107 11.26 -2.03 -0.30
N VAL A 108 11.30 -1.73 -1.60
CA VAL A 108 12.26 -0.80 -2.23
C VAL A 108 11.62 0.57 -2.49
N VAL A 109 10.40 0.57 -3.03
CA VAL A 109 9.68 1.79 -3.44
C VAL A 109 9.29 2.63 -2.23
N VAL A 110 8.73 2.03 -1.18
CA VAL A 110 8.23 2.78 -0.02
C VAL A 110 9.37 3.48 0.74
N PRO A 111 10.51 2.84 1.04
CA PRO A 111 11.65 3.55 1.65
C PRO A 111 12.22 4.64 0.75
N LYS A 112 12.23 4.44 -0.59
CA LYS A 112 12.67 5.47 -1.52
C LYS A 112 11.79 6.73 -1.44
N ILE A 113 10.46 6.55 -1.42
CA ILE A 113 9.50 7.64 -1.24
C ILE A 113 9.80 8.41 0.05
N LEU A 114 10.00 7.72 1.17
CA LEU A 114 10.34 8.36 2.46
C LEU A 114 11.66 9.12 2.41
N SER A 115 12.70 8.56 1.79
CA SER A 115 13.98 9.22 1.58
C SER A 115 13.82 10.50 0.75
N ASP A 116 13.07 10.44 -0.34
CA ASP A 116 12.90 11.57 -1.25
C ASP A 116 12.08 12.69 -0.57
N LEU A 117 11.06 12.34 0.21
CA LEU A 117 10.32 13.28 1.08
C LEU A 117 11.23 13.95 2.12
N GLY A 118 12.12 13.19 2.78
CA GLY A 118 13.08 13.73 3.75
C GLY A 118 14.01 14.78 3.12
N LYS A 119 14.56 14.49 1.93
CA LYS A 119 15.40 15.46 1.19
C LYS A 119 14.65 16.73 0.81
N MET A 120 13.38 16.62 0.42
CA MET A 120 12.54 17.78 0.12
C MET A 120 12.28 18.62 1.37
N ALA A 121 12.05 17.99 2.51
CA ALA A 121 11.88 18.67 3.79
C ALA A 121 13.15 19.41 4.22
N GLU A 122 14.32 18.80 4.04
CA GLU A 122 15.61 19.45 4.32
C GLU A 122 15.88 20.65 3.41
N SER A 123 15.55 20.53 2.12
CA SER A 123 15.75 21.61 1.13
C SER A 123 14.78 22.79 1.31
N SER A 124 13.72 22.61 2.10
CA SER A 124 12.70 23.63 2.36
C SER A 124 12.92 24.40 3.67
N ARG A 125 14.00 24.10 4.42
CA ARG A 125 14.41 24.80 5.64
C ARG A 125 15.39 25.93 5.32
#